data_AF-A0A661SRC6-F1
#
_entry.id   AF-A0A661SRC6-F1
#
_cell.length_a   1.000
_cell.length_b   1.000
_cell.length_c   1.000
_cell.angle_alpha   90.00
_cell.angle_beta   90.00
_cell.angle_gamma   90.00
#
_symmetry.space_group_name_H-M   'P 1'
#
loop_
_entity.id
_entity.type
_entity.pdbx_description
1 polymer ?
#
loop_
_entity_poly.entity_id
_entity_poly.type
_entity_poly.pdbx_seq_one_letter_code
_entity_poly.pdbx_strand_id
1 'polypeptide(L)'
;MKQFEGIHTACGLSNISYGLPVRKLLNQTFMVMAIIRGLDGAIVNPLDKNMMANIVAAEALIGKDEYCANYLKAYRAELLS
;
A
#
# COMPACT_ATOMS: atom_id res chain seq x y z
N MET A 1 -7.64 11.78 4.07
CA MET A 1 -7.86 13.10 3.43
C MET A 1 -9.35 13.26 3.17
N LYS A 2 -10.04 14.23 3.77
CA LYS A 2 -11.50 14.43 3.60
C LYS A 2 -11.90 15.91 3.55
N GLN A 3 -11.03 16.76 3.00
CA GLN A 3 -11.33 18.20 2.88
C GLN A 3 -12.32 18.49 1.74
N PHE A 4 -12.35 17.62 0.72
CA PHE A 4 -13.26 17.73 -0.42
C PHE A 4 -13.93 16.37 -0.65
N GLU A 5 -15.24 16.35 -0.57
CA GLU A 5 -16.03 15.14 -0.73
C GLU A 5 -16.01 14.67 -2.21
N GLY A 6 -15.81 13.36 -2.42
CA GLY A 6 -15.76 12.76 -3.75
C GLY A 6 -14.43 12.89 -4.51
N ILE A 7 -13.41 13.56 -3.95
CA ILE A 7 -12.08 13.65 -4.59
C ILE A 7 -11.21 12.46 -4.20
N HIS A 8 -10.65 11.78 -5.21
CA HIS A 8 -9.65 10.73 -5.04
C HIS A 8 -8.23 11.29 -5.05
N THR A 9 -7.37 10.74 -4.20
CA THR A 9 -5.98 11.11 -4.07
C THR A 9 -5.07 9.99 -4.56
N ALA A 10 -4.11 10.34 -5.44
CA ALA A 10 -3.16 9.40 -6.00
C ALA A 10 -1.72 9.89 -5.91
N CYS A 11 -0.76 8.99 -5.71
CA CYS A 11 0.66 9.34 -5.70
C CYS A 11 1.56 8.33 -6.42
N GLY A 12 2.65 8.81 -7.02
CA GLY A 12 3.75 7.99 -7.51
C GLY A 12 4.79 7.76 -6.43
N LEU A 13 5.14 6.50 -6.18
CA LEU A 13 5.95 6.10 -5.01
C LEU A 13 7.47 6.22 -5.20
N SER A 14 7.98 6.25 -6.42
CA SER A 14 9.42 6.17 -6.69
C SER A 14 10.21 7.44 -6.34
N ASN A 15 9.54 8.59 -6.30
CA ASN A 15 10.18 9.89 -6.09
C ASN A 15 10.60 10.13 -4.64
N ILE A 16 9.90 9.53 -3.66
CA ILE A 16 10.16 9.75 -2.23
C ILE A 16 11.56 9.28 -1.80
N SER A 17 12.11 8.29 -2.49
CA SER A 17 13.40 7.67 -2.18
C SER A 17 14.52 8.07 -3.14
N TYR A 18 14.35 9.11 -3.95
CA TYR A 18 15.37 9.56 -4.89
C TYR A 18 16.66 9.97 -4.16
N GLY A 19 17.82 9.48 -4.62
CA GLY A 19 19.13 9.76 -4.01
C GLY A 19 19.45 8.96 -2.74
N LEU A 20 18.55 8.10 -2.27
CA LEU A 20 18.74 7.32 -1.03
C LEU A 20 19.07 5.84 -1.31
N PRO A 21 19.87 5.18 -0.45
CA PRO A 21 20.06 3.74 -0.51
C PRO A 21 18.80 2.99 -0.03
N VAL A 22 18.70 1.70 -0.36
CA VAL A 22 17.59 0.82 0.10
C VAL A 22 16.19 1.38 -0.23
N ARG A 23 16.05 1.94 -1.44
CA ARG A 23 14.82 2.63 -1.91
C ARG A 23 13.53 1.84 -1.75
N LYS A 24 13.57 0.52 -1.94
CA LYS A 24 12.40 -0.36 -1.80
C LYS A 24 11.79 -0.28 -0.40
N LEU A 25 12.64 -0.30 0.64
CA LEU A 25 12.20 -0.20 2.03
C LEU A 25 11.48 1.13 2.30
N LEU A 26 12.07 2.24 1.83
CA LEU A 26 11.47 3.57 1.97
C LEU A 26 10.13 3.67 1.25
N ASN A 27 10.05 3.18 0.01
CA ASN A 27 8.81 3.19 -0.77
C ASN A 27 7.72 2.33 -0.09
N GLN A 28 8.07 1.13 0.37
CA GLN A 28 7.12 0.23 1.05
C GLN A 28 6.58 0.84 2.35
N THR A 29 7.49 1.41 3.16
CA THR A 29 7.12 2.08 4.41
C THR A 29 6.23 3.29 4.13
N PHE A 30 6.57 4.09 3.12
CA PHE A 30 5.76 5.23 2.70
C PHE A 30 4.36 4.80 2.23
N MET A 31 4.25 3.71 1.47
CA MET A 31 2.96 3.20 1.02
C MET A 31 2.03 2.85 2.19
N VAL A 32 2.53 2.13 3.19
CA VAL A 32 1.76 1.81 4.40
C VAL A 32 1.28 3.08 5.11
N MET A 33 2.16 4.08 5.27
CA MET A 33 1.78 5.37 5.87
C MET A 33 0.73 6.10 5.03
N ALA A 34 0.85 6.08 3.70
CA ALA A 34 -0.09 6.74 2.81
C ALA A 34 -1.48 6.09 2.85
N ILE A 35 -1.56 4.76 2.89
CA ILE A 35 -2.81 4.00 3.07
C ILE A 35 -3.51 4.43 4.37
N ILE A 36 -2.77 4.51 5.48
CA ILE A 36 -3.30 4.94 6.79
C ILE A 36 -3.83 6.39 6.72
N ARG A 37 -3.23 7.26 5.92
CA ARG A 37 -3.71 8.65 5.71
C ARG A 37 -4.87 8.77 4.72
N GLY A 38 -5.32 7.66 4.16
CA GLY A 38 -6.47 7.57 3.28
C GLY A 38 -6.13 7.88 1.83
N LEU A 39 -4.95 7.48 1.35
CA LEU A 39 -4.64 7.45 -0.08
C LEU A 39 -5.62 6.50 -0.80
N ASP A 40 -6.11 6.93 -1.96
CA ASP A 40 -7.08 6.16 -2.76
C ASP A 40 -6.42 5.35 -3.88
N GLY A 41 -5.29 5.81 -4.41
CA GLY A 41 -4.55 5.11 -5.47
C GLY A 41 -3.06 5.37 -5.45
N ALA A 42 -2.27 4.42 -5.97
CA ALA A 42 -0.83 4.59 -6.10
C ALA A 42 -0.30 3.95 -7.39
N ILE A 43 0.65 4.62 -8.03
CA ILE A 43 1.41 4.04 -9.14
C ILE A 43 2.58 3.25 -8.55
N VAL A 44 2.47 1.93 -8.60
CA VAL A 44 3.43 0.97 -8.03
C VAL A 44 3.80 -0.11 -9.03
N ASN A 45 4.90 -0.83 -8.76
CA ASN A 45 5.21 -2.07 -9.46
C ASN A 45 4.42 -3.23 -8.80
N PRO A 46 3.41 -3.80 -9.46
CA PRO A 46 2.62 -4.90 -8.89
C PRO A 46 3.41 -6.21 -8.78
N LEU A 47 4.59 -6.32 -9.42
CA LEU A 47 5.46 -7.48 -9.32
C LEU A 47 6.37 -7.44 -8.07
N ASP A 48 6.38 -6.33 -7.32
CA ASP A 48 7.06 -6.27 -6.03
C ASP A 48 6.18 -6.93 -4.96
N LYS A 49 6.43 -8.21 -4.70
CA LYS A 49 5.66 -9.02 -3.73
C LYS A 49 5.59 -8.37 -2.35
N ASN A 50 6.70 -7.82 -1.86
CA ASN A 50 6.74 -7.17 -0.54
C ASN A 50 5.88 -5.91 -0.52
N MET A 51 5.90 -5.11 -1.59
CA MET A 51 4.98 -3.97 -1.73
C MET A 51 3.53 -4.42 -1.68
N MET A 52 3.17 -5.43 -2.47
CA MET A 52 1.78 -5.92 -2.53
C MET A 52 1.33 -6.55 -1.21
N ALA A 53 2.19 -7.33 -0.56
CA ALA A 53 1.93 -7.89 0.77
C ALA A 53 1.69 -6.77 1.80
N ASN A 54 2.51 -5.73 1.80
CA ASN A 54 2.35 -4.58 2.68
C ASN A 54 1.05 -3.81 2.42
N ILE A 55 0.63 -3.67 1.17
CA ILE A 55 -0.65 -3.03 0.81
C ILE A 55 -1.82 -3.82 1.39
N VAL A 56 -1.89 -5.13 1.10
CA VAL A 56 -2.97 -6.00 1.59
C VAL A 56 -3.01 -6.06 3.12
N ALA A 57 -1.83 -6.14 3.76
CA ALA A 57 -1.73 -6.12 5.21
C ALA A 57 -2.20 -4.77 5.81
N ALA A 58 -1.79 -3.65 5.21
CA ALA A 58 -2.20 -2.33 5.67
C ALA A 58 -3.71 -2.12 5.52
N GLU A 59 -4.31 -2.50 4.39
CA GLU A 59 -5.75 -2.41 4.16
C GLU A 59 -6.56 -3.22 5.17
N ALA A 60 -6.10 -4.43 5.51
CA ALA A 60 -6.72 -5.23 6.57
C ALA A 60 -6.65 -4.54 7.94
N LEU A 61 -5.48 -4.00 8.30
CA LEU A 61 -5.28 -3.33 9.59
C LEU A 61 -6.08 -2.03 9.74
N ILE A 62 -6.34 -1.30 8.66
CA ILE A 62 -7.15 -0.07 8.70
C ILE A 62 -8.65 -0.33 8.51
N GLY A 63 -9.08 -1.59 8.47
CA GLY A 63 -10.48 -1.97 8.33
C GLY A 63 -11.07 -1.77 6.93
N LYS A 64 -10.24 -1.70 5.88
CA LYS A 64 -10.68 -1.67 4.48
C LYS A 64 -10.88 -3.07 3.87
N ASP A 65 -10.52 -4.13 4.59
CA ASP A 65 -10.73 -5.52 4.19
C ASP A 65 -11.76 -6.20 5.09
N GLU A 66 -13.00 -6.31 4.61
CA GLU A 66 -14.09 -6.92 5.39
C GLU A 66 -13.77 -8.39 5.71
N TYR A 67 -13.84 -8.74 6.99
CA TYR A 67 -13.43 -10.06 7.52
C TYR A 67 -12.00 -10.50 7.18
N CYS A 68 -11.12 -9.57 6.80
CA CYS A 68 -9.76 -9.87 6.32
C CYS A 68 -9.76 -10.86 5.13
N ALA A 69 -10.82 -10.86 4.31
CA ALA A 69 -11.01 -11.86 3.25
C ALA A 69 -9.91 -11.79 2.19
N ASN A 70 -9.48 -10.58 1.81
CA ASN A 70 -8.41 -10.40 0.84
C ASN A 70 -7.05 -10.79 1.43
N TYR A 71 -6.81 -10.48 2.70
CA TYR A 71 -5.61 -10.92 3.42
C TYR A 71 -5.48 -12.45 3.46
N LEU A 72 -6.56 -13.15 3.83
CA LEU A 72 -6.58 -14.61 3.86
C LEU A 72 -6.42 -15.22 2.47
N LYS A 73 -7.01 -14.60 1.44
CA LYS A 73 -6.83 -15.01 0.05
C LYS A 73 -5.38 -14.82 -0.40
N ALA A 74 -4.75 -13.70 -0.05
CA ALA A 74 -3.36 -13.41 -0.36
C ALA A 74 -2.40 -14.42 0.31
N TYR A 75 -2.68 -14.81 1.56
CA TYR A 75 -1.93 -15.86 2.25
C TYR A 75 -1.98 -17.20 1.50
N ARG A 76 -3.20 -17.65 1.13
CA ARG A 76 -3.40 -18.91 0.39
C ARG A 76 -2.75 -18.89 -1.00
N ALA A 77 -2.55 -17.71 -1.58
CA ALA A 77 -1.90 -17.52 -2.87
C ALA A 77 -0.38 -17.33 -2.76
N GLU A 78 0.23 -17.51 -1.58
CA GLU A 78 1.67 -17.33 -1.33
C GLU A 78 2.16 -15.92 -1.71
N LEU A 79 1.30 -14.92 -1.53
CA LEU A 79 1.66 -13.51 -1.74
C LEU A 79 2.34 -12.90 -0.51
N LEU A 80 2.06 -13.43 0.68
CA LEU A 80 2.55 -12.92 1.97
C LEU A 80 3.83 -13.61 2.46
N SER A 81 4.42 -14.50 1.66
CA SER A 81 5.61 -15.30 1.96
C SER A 81 6.89 -14.70 1.38
#